data_AF-A0A8C6IIG3-F1
#
_entry.id   AF-A0A8C6IIG3-F1
#
_cell.length_a   1.000
_cell.length_b   1.000
_cell.length_c   1.000
_cell.angle_alpha   90.00
_cell.angle_beta   90.00
_cell.angle_gamma   90.00
#
_symmetry.space_group_name_H-M   'P 1'
#
loop_
_entity.id
_entity.type
_entity.pdbx_description
1 polymer ?
#
loop_
_entity_poly.entity_id
_entity_poly.type
_entity_poly.pdbx_seq_one_letter_code
_entity_poly.pdbx_strand_id
1 'polypeptide(L)' 'MGCGGECKSFKEKFMRCLRDKNYENALCRNESKEYLMCRMQRQLMAPEPLEKLGFRDLMEGKPEAKDEC' A
#
# COMPACT_ATOMS: atom_id res chain seq x y z
N MET A 1 -3.01 21.40 12.59
CA MET A 1 -3.53 20.03 12.85
C MET A 1 -2.52 19.09 12.22
N GLY A 2 -1.78 18.31 13.02
CA GLY A 2 -0.59 17.60 12.53
C GLY A 2 -0.94 16.34 11.73
N CYS A 3 -0.33 16.17 10.54
CA CYS A 3 -0.26 14.93 9.79
C CYS A 3 0.49 13.85 10.59
N GLY A 4 -0.18 13.24 11.57
CA GLY A 4 0.42 12.31 12.53
C GLY A 4 0.54 10.86 12.06
N GLY A 5 0.34 10.57 10.77
CA GLY A 5 0.36 9.20 10.27
C GLY A 5 -0.15 9.06 8.84
N GLU A 6 0.50 9.72 7.90
CA GLU A 6 0.05 9.84 6.49
C GLU A 6 -0.10 8.48 5.79
N CYS A 7 0.67 7.46 6.21
CA CYS A 7 0.53 6.10 5.71
C CYS A 7 -0.13 5.12 6.71
N LYS A 8 -0.57 5.61 7.88
CA LYS A 8 -1.14 4.75 8.94
C LYS A 8 -2.49 4.19 8.52
N SER A 9 -3.35 5.01 7.91
CA SER A 9 -4.66 4.58 7.40
C SER A 9 -4.53 3.45 6.37
N PHE A 10 -3.59 3.58 5.43
CA PHE A 10 -3.30 2.54 4.43
C PHE A 10 -2.73 1.27 5.07
N LYS A 11 -1.83 1.40 6.05
CA LYS A 11 -1.32 0.26 6.83
C LYS A 11 -2.46 -0.48 7.55
N GLU A 12 -3.37 0.25 8.18
CA GLU A 12 -4.50 -0.33 8.91
C GLU A 12 -5.48 -1.05 7.98
N LYS A 13 -5.77 -0.49 6.79
CA LYS A 13 -6.55 -1.17 5.75
C LYS A 13 -5.89 -2.48 5.32
N PHE A 14 -4.59 -2.44 5.03
CA PHE A 14 -3.84 -3.64 4.65
C PHE A 14 -3.85 -4.71 5.75
N MET A 15 -3.57 -4.31 7.00
CA MET A 15 -3.59 -5.22 8.15
C MET A 15 -5.00 -5.79 8.41
N ARG A 16 -6.04 -4.99 8.19
CA ARG A 16 -7.43 -5.45 8.30
C ARG A 16 -7.76 -6.48 7.23
N CYS A 17 -7.35 -6.23 5.99
CA CYS A 17 -7.53 -7.18 4.90
C CYS A 17 -6.80 -8.50 5.20
N LEU A 18 -5.55 -8.45 5.66
CA LEU A 18 -4.81 -9.66 6.06
C LEU A 18 -5.58 -10.45 7.12
N ARG A 19 -6.07 -9.79 8.18
CA ARG A 19 -6.84 -10.50 9.22
C ARG A 19 -8.12 -11.14 8.68
N ASP A 20 -8.82 -10.49 7.75
CA ASP A 20 -10.03 -11.03 7.12
C ASP A 20 -9.72 -12.22 6.19
N LYS A 21 -8.57 -12.17 5.52
CA LYS A 21 -8.14 -13.15 4.51
C LYS A 21 -7.15 -14.18 5.05
N ASN A 22 -7.03 -14.38 6.37
CA ASN A 22 -6.07 -15.31 7.00
C ASN A 22 -4.61 -15.07 6.60
N TYR A 23 -4.20 -13.81 6.54
CA TYR A 23 -2.87 -13.35 6.16
C TYR A 23 -2.46 -13.71 4.72
N GLU A 24 -3.45 -13.94 3.84
CA GLU A 24 -3.22 -14.13 2.42
C GLU A 24 -2.90 -12.79 1.72
N ASN A 25 -1.60 -12.49 1.62
CA ASN A 25 -1.09 -11.32 0.91
C ASN A 25 -1.57 -11.23 -0.54
N ALA A 26 -1.82 -12.38 -1.21
CA ALA A 26 -2.29 -12.42 -2.60
C ALA A 26 -3.67 -11.77 -2.78
N LEU A 27 -4.55 -11.89 -1.78
CA LEU A 27 -5.90 -11.31 -1.81
C LEU A 27 -5.90 -9.83 -1.42
N CYS A 28 -4.92 -9.40 -0.63
CA CYS A 28 -4.76 -8.03 -0.15
C CYS A 28 -3.74 -7.22 -0.95
N ARG A 29 -3.48 -7.62 -2.21
CA ARG A 29 -2.48 -6.96 -3.06
C ARG A 29 -2.82 -5.50 -3.36
N ASN A 30 -4.10 -5.17 -3.46
CA ASN A 30 -4.56 -3.79 -3.69
C ASN A 30 -4.20 -2.86 -2.52
N GLU A 31 -4.58 -3.25 -1.30
CA GLU A 31 -4.30 -2.47 -0.09
C GLU A 31 -2.79 -2.37 0.19
N SER A 32 -2.04 -3.42 -0.14
CA SER A 32 -0.58 -3.44 -0.04
C SER A 32 0.06 -2.41 -0.97
N LYS A 33 -0.44 -2.31 -2.22
CA LYS A 33 0.04 -1.36 -3.22
C LYS A 33 -0.14 0.07 -2.72
N GLU A 34 -1.32 0.43 -2.21
CA GLU A 34 -1.57 1.77 -1.67
C GLU A 34 -0.64 2.11 -0.49
N TYR A 35 -0.46 1.16 0.43
CA TYR A 35 0.46 1.33 1.56
C TYR A 35 1.92 1.54 1.11
N LEU A 36 2.38 0.77 0.13
CA LEU A 36 3.74 0.88 -0.41
C LEU A 36 3.93 2.18 -1.21
N MET A 37 2.93 2.59 -1.99
CA MET A 37 2.98 3.86 -2.73
C MET A 37 3.11 5.05 -1.79
N CYS A 38 2.36 5.07 -0.68
CA CYS A 38 2.50 6.12 0.33
C CYS A 38 3.92 6.17 0.92
N ARG A 39 4.54 5.00 1.18
CA ARG A 39 5.92 4.93 1.68
C ARG A 39 6.96 5.37 0.64
N MET A 40 6.74 5.05 -0.64
CA MET A 40 7.63 5.46 -1.74
C MET A 40 7.56 6.97 -2.01
N GLN A 41 6.36 7.56 -2.02
CA GLN A 41 6.18 9.01 -2.18
C GLN A 41 6.88 9.81 -1.08
N ARG A 42 6.87 9.29 0.15
CA ARG A 42 7.51 9.91 1.32
C ARG A 42 9.01 9.59 1.43
N GLN A 43 9.58 8.85 0.46
CA GLN A 43 10.95 8.32 0.50
C GLN A 43 11.28 7.56 1.81
N LEU A 44 10.26 6.96 2.44
CA LEU A 44 10.38 6.18 3.70
C LEU A 44 10.80 4.72 3.45
N MET A 45 10.98 4.33 2.19
CA MET A 45 11.54 3.06 1.75
C MET A 45 12.46 3.31 0.56
N ALA A 46 13.49 2.47 0.42
CA ALA A 46 14.23 2.40 -0.84
C ALA A 46 13.25 2.15 -1.98
N PRO A 47 13.36 2.87 -3.11
CA PRO A 47 12.50 2.67 -4.26
C PRO A 47 12.79 1.30 -4.87
N GLU A 48 12.07 0.29 -4.40
CA GLU A 48 12.09 -1.04 -4.98
C GLU A 48 10.87 -1.18 -5.89
N PRO A 49 11.05 -1.65 -7.14
CA PRO A 49 9.92 -1.83 -8.04
C PRO A 49 8.89 -2.78 -7.42
N LEU A 50 7.62 -2.35 -7.43
CA LEU A 50 6.47 -3.13 -6.97
C LEU A 50 6.40 -4.52 -7.64
N GLU A 51 6.97 -4.65 -8.84
CA GLU A 51 7.14 -5.91 -9.55
C GLU A 51 7.96 -6.94 -8.74
N LYS A 52 9.02 -6.50 -8.07
CA LYS A 52 9.85 -7.35 -7.18
C LYS A 52 9.11 -7.75 -5.91
N LEU A 53 8.18 -6.93 -5.45
CA LEU A 53 7.30 -7.26 -4.33
C LEU A 53 6.08 -8.11 -4.75
N GLY A 54 5.99 -8.53 -6.02
CA GLY A 54 4.92 -9.41 -6.50
C GLY A 54 3.62 -8.70 -6.89
N PHE A 55 3.68 -7.38 -7.15
CA PHE A 55 2.53 -6.59 -7.64
C PHE A 55 2.55 -6.37 -9.15
N ARG A 56 3.30 -7.18 -9.91
CA ARG A 56 3.43 -7.04 -11.36
C ARG A 56 2.07 -7.06 -12.06
N ASP A 57 1.14 -7.88 -11.57
CA ASP A 57 -0.24 -7.99 -12.06
C ASP A 57 -1.12 -6.74 -11.81
N LEU A 58 -0.75 -5.89 -10.85
CA LEU A 58 -1.52 -4.69 -10.48
C LEU A 58 -0.95 -3.38 -11.07
N MET A 59 0.18 -3.46 -11.79
CA MET A 59 0.76 -2.30 -12.49
C MET A 59 0.03 -1.98 -13.81
N GLU A 60 -0.72 -2.94 -14.36
CA GLU A 60 -1.55 -2.73 -15.55
C GLU A 60 -2.86 -1.94 -15.24
N GLY A 61 -3.12 -1.64 -13.96
CA GLY A 61 -4.24 -0.83 -13.49
C GLY A 61 -3.79 0.44 -12.76
N LYS A 62 -4.22 1.59 -13.29
CA LYS A 62 -3.99 2.98 -12.84
C LYS A 62 -3.92 3.11 -11.29
N PRO A 63 -2.87 3.73 -10.72
CA PRO A 63 -2.83 3.97 -9.29
C PRO A 63 -3.70 5.18 -8.97
N GLU A 64 -4.89 4.97 -8.39
CA GLU A 64 -5.63 6.06 -7.76
C GLU A 64 -4.99 6.37 -6.41
N ALA A 65 -3.97 7.22 -6.45
CA ALA A 65 -3.50 7.94 -5.28
C ALA A 65 -4.55 8.99 -4.93
N LYS A 66 -5.47 8.67 -4.01
CA LYS A 66 -6.29 9.69 -3.35
C LYS A 66 -5.59 10.10 -2.06
N ASP A 67 -4.78 11.14 -2.22
CA ASP A 67 -4.17 11.93 -1.15
C ASP A 67 -5.23 12.87 -0.57
N GLU A 68 -5.56 12.69 0.72
CA GLU A 68 -6.25 13.70 1.50
C GLU A 68 -5.83 13.63 2.98
N CYS A 69 -4.88 14.53 3.32
CA CYS A 69 -4.36 15.01 4.62
C CYS A 69 -3.51 14.07 5.50
#